data_AF-A0A1F6RB14-F1
#
_entry.id   AF-A0A1F6RB14-F1
#
_cell.length_a   1.000
_cell.length_b   1.000
_cell.length_c   1.000
_cell.angle_alpha   90.00
_cell.angle_beta   90.00
_cell.angle_gamma   90.00
#
_symmetry.space_group_name_H-M   'P 1'
#
loop_
_entity.id
_entity.type
_entity.pdbx_description
1 polymer ?
#
loop_
_entity_poly.entity_id
_entity_poly.type
_entity_poly.pdbx_seq_one_letter_code
_entity_poly.pdbx_strand_id
1 'polypeptide(L)'
;MKSRTFRKKSDRIKDFSIRRGNRFSFLGKEMEKTVEKILRKKIEEGVLHSFQYNAPNSPEDRERKDFTVRMMVNGEISVRHFGITISKLYHRKKELLHCNVPCILITFEMREERTWERIEELFKN
;
A
#
# COMPACT_ATOMS: atom_id res chain seq x y z
N MET A 1 -31.60 -22.25 33.81
CA MET A 1 -30.51 -21.24 33.90
C MET A 1 -29.28 -21.69 33.09
N LYS A 2 -29.16 -21.32 31.81
CA LYS A 2 -27.95 -21.56 30.98
C LYS A 2 -27.77 -20.39 30.01
N SER A 3 -27.12 -19.30 30.43
CA SER A 3 -26.90 -18.14 29.54
C SER A 3 -25.83 -17.14 30.03
N ARG A 4 -24.64 -17.60 30.45
CA ARG A 4 -23.55 -16.66 30.82
C ARG A 4 -22.16 -16.96 30.25
N THR A 5 -21.92 -18.10 29.60
CA THR A 5 -20.58 -18.50 29.12
C THR A 5 -20.27 -18.17 27.66
N PHE A 6 -21.27 -17.93 26.79
CA PHE A 6 -21.02 -17.67 25.36
C PHE A 6 -20.57 -16.23 25.03
N ARG A 7 -21.01 -15.21 25.79
CA ARG A 7 -20.63 -13.80 25.55
C ARG A 7 -19.13 -13.53 25.68
N LYS A 8 -18.45 -14.14 26.68
CA LYS A 8 -17.01 -13.92 26.91
C LYS A 8 -16.12 -14.45 25.78
N LYS A 9 -16.56 -15.44 25.01
CA LYS A 9 -15.80 -15.95 23.85
C LYS A 9 -15.92 -15.00 22.65
N SER A 10 -17.09 -14.42 22.38
CA SER A 10 -17.26 -13.47 21.26
C SER A 10 -16.46 -12.19 21.46
N ASP A 11 -16.40 -11.69 22.70
CA ASP A 11 -15.68 -10.44 23.01
C ASP A 11 -14.16 -10.63 22.86
N ARG A 12 -13.61 -11.77 23.28
CA ARG A 12 -12.19 -12.12 23.06
C ARG A 12 -11.81 -12.24 21.59
N ILE A 13 -12.72 -12.75 20.75
CA ILE A 13 -12.50 -12.85 19.28
C ILE A 13 -12.51 -11.45 18.64
N LYS A 14 -13.39 -10.56 19.10
CA LYS A 14 -13.42 -9.16 18.68
C LYS A 14 -12.13 -8.44 19.08
N ASP A 15 -11.69 -8.57 20.33
CA ASP A 15 -10.45 -7.95 20.81
C ASP A 15 -9.22 -8.44 20.05
N PHE A 16 -9.14 -9.74 19.76
CA PHE A 16 -8.06 -10.29 18.95
C PHE A 16 -8.06 -9.74 17.53
N SER A 17 -9.23 -9.64 16.90
CA SER A 17 -9.40 -9.11 15.55
C SER A 17 -9.03 -7.63 15.47
N ILE A 18 -9.44 -6.83 16.47
CA ILE A 18 -9.08 -5.40 16.58
C ILE A 18 -7.56 -5.26 16.76
N ARG A 19 -6.95 -6.00 17.69
CA ARG A 19 -5.48 -5.97 17.88
C ARG A 19 -4.72 -6.34 16.62
N ARG A 20 -5.18 -7.38 15.90
CA ARG A 20 -4.60 -7.78 14.63
C ARG A 20 -4.77 -6.66 13.59
N GLY A 21 -5.96 -6.09 13.44
CA GLY A 21 -6.22 -4.96 12.54
C GLY A 21 -5.31 -3.77 12.82
N ASN A 22 -5.17 -3.37 14.08
CA ASN A 22 -4.31 -2.26 14.50
C ASN A 22 -2.83 -2.52 14.15
N ARG A 23 -2.34 -3.74 14.40
CA ARG A 23 -0.96 -4.12 14.02
C ARG A 23 -0.75 -4.05 12.51
N PHE A 24 -1.68 -4.58 11.72
CA PHE A 24 -1.59 -4.51 10.25
C PHE A 24 -1.66 -3.07 9.74
N SER A 25 -2.50 -2.22 10.33
CA SER A 25 -2.56 -0.80 9.97
C SER A 25 -1.26 -0.07 10.31
N PHE A 26 -0.70 -0.30 11.49
CA PHE A 26 0.59 0.28 11.89
C PHE A 26 1.70 -0.14 10.92
N LEU A 27 1.79 -1.44 10.63
CA LEU A 27 2.78 -1.96 9.70
C LEU A 27 2.61 -1.44 8.27
N GLY A 28 1.37 -1.29 7.81
CA GLY A 28 1.07 -0.67 6.50
C GLY A 28 1.64 0.75 6.42
N LYS A 29 1.38 1.58 7.45
CA LYS A 29 1.90 2.95 7.53
C LYS A 29 3.43 3.00 7.55
N GLU A 30 4.09 2.08 8.25
CA GLU A 30 5.55 2.03 8.24
C GLU A 30 6.09 1.67 6.85
N MET A 31 5.43 0.77 6.11
CA MET A 31 5.81 0.48 4.72
C MET A 31 5.52 1.65 3.78
N GLU A 32 4.43 2.40 3.97
CA GLU A 32 4.17 3.63 3.22
C GLU A 32 5.31 4.64 3.41
N LYS A 33 5.80 4.84 4.64
CA LYS A 33 6.96 5.70 4.91
C LYS A 33 8.23 5.19 4.23
N THR A 34 8.46 3.87 4.20
CA THR A 34 9.60 3.28 3.48
C THR A 34 9.51 3.59 1.99
N VAL A 35 8.35 3.41 1.37
CA VAL A 35 8.13 3.75 -0.05
C VAL A 35 8.33 5.24 -0.28
N GLU A 36 7.78 6.09 0.59
CA GLU A 36 7.95 7.54 0.51
C GLU A 36 9.44 7.93 0.51
N LYS A 37 10.23 7.34 1.41
CA LYS A 37 11.68 7.56 1.48
C LYS A 37 12.38 7.15 0.17
N ILE A 38 12.02 5.99 -0.40
CA ILE A 38 12.57 5.53 -1.68
C ILE A 38 12.22 6.52 -2.80
N LEU A 39 10.97 6.97 -2.88
CA LEU A 39 10.52 7.94 -3.89
C LEU A 39 11.24 9.29 -3.75
N ARG A 40 11.44 9.79 -2.52
CA ARG A 40 12.22 11.00 -2.26
C ARG A 40 13.66 10.88 -2.77
N LYS A 41 14.33 9.76 -2.44
CA LYS A 41 15.68 9.47 -2.93
C LYS A 41 15.73 9.46 -4.46
N LYS A 42 14.70 8.92 -5.13
CA LYS A 42 14.62 8.90 -6.60
C LYS A 42 14.37 10.26 -7.23
N ILE A 43 13.74 11.20 -6.51
CA ILE A 43 13.69 12.62 -6.91
C ILE A 43 15.08 13.25 -6.82
N GLU A 44 15.79 13.01 -5.71
CA GLU A 44 17.15 13.53 -5.49
C GLU A 44 18.15 13.01 -6.54
N GLU A 45 18.00 11.75 -6.97
CA GLU A 45 18.77 11.13 -8.05
C GLU A 45 18.37 11.64 -9.45
N GLY A 46 17.31 12.44 -9.59
CA GLY A 46 16.81 12.95 -10.86
C GLY A 46 16.06 11.93 -11.73
N VAL A 47 15.83 10.71 -11.22
CA VAL A 47 15.09 9.65 -11.92
C VAL A 47 13.60 9.93 -11.90
N LEU A 48 13.10 10.43 -10.78
CA LEU A 48 11.70 10.74 -10.56
C LEU A 48 11.47 12.25 -10.57
N HIS A 49 10.42 12.71 -11.25
CA HIS A 49 10.12 14.15 -11.28
C HIS A 49 9.44 14.62 -9.99
N SER A 50 8.36 13.94 -9.60
CA SER A 50 7.64 14.23 -8.35
C SER A 50 6.79 13.04 -7.92
N PHE A 51 6.38 13.03 -6.65
CA PHE A 51 5.30 12.16 -6.19
C PHE A 51 4.38 12.89 -5.22
N GLN A 52 3.19 12.34 -5.03
CA GLN A 52 2.19 12.75 -4.05
C GLN A 52 1.76 11.52 -3.25
N TYR A 53 1.87 11.62 -1.93
CA TYR A 53 1.24 10.69 -1.00
C TYR A 53 -0.21 11.11 -0.78
N ASN A 54 -1.16 10.21 -0.99
CA ASN A 54 -2.58 10.52 -0.88
C ASN A 54 -3.04 10.29 0.57
N ALA A 55 -3.72 11.29 1.14
CA ALA A 55 -4.11 11.24 2.54
C ALA A 55 -5.14 10.12 2.82
N PRO A 56 -5.13 9.51 4.02
CA PRO A 56 -6.15 8.55 4.41
C PRO A 56 -7.57 9.15 4.28
N ASN A 57 -8.50 8.37 3.74
CA ASN A 57 -9.89 8.73 3.45
C ASN A 57 -10.12 9.78 2.33
N SER A 58 -9.06 10.21 1.64
CA SER A 58 -9.18 11.00 0.41
C SER A 58 -9.95 10.23 -0.69
N PRO A 59 -10.49 10.90 -1.71
CA PRO A 59 -11.07 10.24 -2.87
C PRO A 59 -10.12 9.19 -3.48
N GLU A 60 -8.83 9.51 -3.57
CA GLU A 60 -7.77 8.65 -4.09
C GLU A 60 -7.54 7.40 -3.21
N ASP A 61 -7.52 7.56 -1.88
CA ASP A 61 -7.38 6.43 -0.94
C ASP A 61 -8.59 5.47 -1.02
N ARG A 62 -9.80 6.01 -1.23
CA ARG A 62 -11.01 5.18 -1.47
C ARG A 62 -10.88 4.34 -2.74
N GLU A 63 -10.17 4.86 -3.73
CA GLU A 63 -9.77 4.15 -4.95
C GLU A 63 -8.49 3.31 -4.78
N ARG A 64 -7.95 3.23 -3.56
CA ARG A 64 -6.74 2.46 -3.21
C ARG A 64 -5.48 2.95 -3.93
N LYS A 65 -5.41 4.26 -4.19
CA LYS A 65 -4.25 4.97 -4.71
C LYS A 65 -3.51 5.60 -3.54
N ASP A 66 -2.53 4.91 -2.98
CA ASP A 66 -1.76 5.43 -1.86
C ASP A 66 -0.73 6.47 -2.35
N PHE A 67 -0.20 6.25 -3.56
CA PHE A 67 0.77 7.13 -4.20
C PHE A 67 0.37 7.49 -5.63
N THR A 68 0.64 8.74 -5.99
CA THR A 68 0.64 9.24 -7.37
C THR A 68 2.06 9.66 -7.72
N VAL A 69 2.62 9.14 -8.79
CA VAL A 69 4.02 9.33 -9.16
C VAL A 69 4.12 9.88 -10.58
N ARG A 70 5.01 10.86 -10.78
CA ARG A 70 5.31 11.48 -12.08
C ARG A 70 6.75 11.21 -12.47
N MET A 71 6.96 10.62 -13.63
CA MET A 71 8.28 10.26 -14.15
C MET A 71 8.41 10.68 -15.61
N MET A 72 9.61 11.09 -16.03
CA MET A 72 9.87 11.39 -17.43
C MET A 72 10.13 10.08 -18.19
N VAL A 73 9.34 9.81 -19.23
CA VAL A 73 9.46 8.63 -20.08
C VAL A 73 9.44 9.11 -21.53
N ASN A 74 10.51 8.82 -22.30
CA ASN A 74 10.66 9.26 -23.69
C ASN A 74 10.46 10.77 -23.90
N GLY A 75 10.87 11.60 -22.93
CA GLY A 75 10.74 13.06 -23.00
C GLY A 75 9.38 13.61 -22.56
N GLU A 76 8.42 12.75 -22.20
CA GLU A 76 7.10 13.16 -21.71
C GLU A 76 6.92 12.84 -20.22
N ILE A 77 6.10 13.64 -19.54
CA ILE A 77 5.74 13.37 -18.14
C ILE A 77 4.63 12.33 -18.12
N SER A 78 4.98 11.11 -17.71
CA SER A 78 4.02 10.04 -17.44
C SER A 78 3.57 10.08 -15.99
N VAL A 79 2.28 9.87 -15.76
CA VAL A 79 1.66 9.81 -14.42
C VAL A 79 1.12 8.42 -14.16
N ARG A 80 1.46 7.85 -13.01
CA ARG A 80 0.97 6.53 -12.57
C ARG A 80 0.49 6.61 -11.12
N HIS A 81 -0.52 5.80 -10.81
CA HIS A 81 -1.06 5.65 -9.46
C HIS A 81 -0.91 4.20 -9.01
N PHE A 82 -0.63 3.98 -7.73
CA PHE A 82 -0.64 2.65 -7.16
C PHE A 82 -0.98 2.69 -5.67
N GLY A 83 -1.50 1.56 -5.20
CA GLY A 83 -1.57 1.28 -3.77
C GLY A 83 -0.51 0.28 -3.36
N ILE A 84 -0.28 0.16 -2.06
CA ILE A 84 0.59 -0.81 -1.46
C ILE A 84 -0.20 -1.76 -0.58
N THR A 85 0.32 -2.97 -0.41
CA THR A 85 -0.26 -3.92 0.54
C THR A 85 0.85 -4.77 1.14
N ILE A 86 0.69 -5.13 2.41
CA ILE A 86 1.60 -6.04 3.12
C ILE A 86 1.08 -7.48 3.14
N SER A 87 -0.09 -7.74 2.56
CA SER A 87 -0.74 -9.04 2.63
C SER A 87 -0.97 -9.64 1.24
N LYS A 88 -0.33 -10.80 1.01
CA LYS A 88 -0.53 -11.63 -0.18
C LYS A 88 -2.00 -11.95 -0.45
N LEU A 89 -2.78 -12.20 0.61
CA LEU A 89 -4.21 -12.47 0.49
C LEU A 89 -4.97 -11.25 -0.04
N TYR A 90 -4.66 -10.06 0.49
CA TYR A 90 -5.28 -8.82 0.03
C TYR A 90 -4.83 -8.44 -1.36
N HIS A 91 -3.57 -8.70 -1.72
CA HIS A 91 -3.07 -8.49 -3.08
C HIS A 91 -3.89 -9.29 -4.10
N ARG A 92 -4.03 -10.61 -3.89
CA ARG A 92 -4.85 -11.47 -4.76
C ARG A 92 -6.31 -11.04 -4.83
N LYS A 93 -6.90 -10.66 -3.70
CA LYS A 93 -8.27 -10.12 -3.67
C LYS A 93 -8.40 -8.80 -4.44
N LYS A 94 -7.40 -7.93 -4.37
CA LYS A 94 -7.40 -6.64 -5.06
C LYS A 94 -7.25 -6.81 -6.57
N GLU A 95 -6.39 -7.72 -7.02
CA GLU A 95 -6.29 -8.10 -8.44
C GLU A 95 -7.63 -8.56 -9.01
N LEU A 96 -8.47 -9.21 -8.19
CA LEU A 96 -9.81 -9.66 -8.60
C LEU A 96 -10.90 -8.57 -8.54
N LEU A 97 -10.77 -7.56 -7.66
CA LEU A 97 -11.83 -6.59 -7.38
C LEU A 97 -11.58 -5.19 -7.94
N HIS A 98 -10.33 -4.82 -8.18
CA HIS A 98 -9.92 -3.48 -8.62
C HIS A 98 -8.83 -3.57 -9.69
N CYS A 99 -9.21 -4.02 -10.89
CA CYS A 99 -8.30 -4.21 -12.03
C CYS A 99 -7.65 -2.90 -12.53
N ASN A 100 -8.20 -1.74 -12.19
CA ASN A 100 -7.80 -0.45 -12.77
C ASN A 100 -6.71 0.29 -11.97
N VAL A 101 -6.39 -0.15 -10.74
CA VAL A 101 -5.34 0.49 -9.91
C VAL A 101 -4.33 -0.57 -9.47
N PRO A 102 -3.09 -0.52 -9.99
CA PRO A 102 -2.03 -1.42 -9.57
C PRO A 102 -1.87 -1.45 -8.05
N CYS A 103 -1.65 -2.64 -7.50
CA CYS A 103 -1.28 -2.81 -6.11
C CYS A 103 0.09 -3.45 -6.04
N ILE A 104 1.01 -2.83 -5.32
CA ILE A 104 2.33 -3.40 -5.09
C ILE A 104 2.31 -4.14 -3.75
N LEU A 105 2.58 -5.44 -3.77
CA LEU A 105 2.84 -6.19 -2.54
C LEU A 105 4.24 -5.86 -2.03
N ILE A 106 4.32 -5.24 -0.86
CA ILE A 106 5.58 -4.93 -0.17
C ILE A 106 5.66 -5.79 1.09
N THR A 107 6.73 -6.55 1.21
CA THR A 107 7.01 -7.39 2.37
C THR A 107 8.17 -6.78 3.17
N PHE A 108 8.24 -7.03 4.48
CA PHE A 108 9.34 -6.52 5.32
C PHE A 108 10.74 -6.97 4.87
N GLU A 109 10.82 -8.09 4.16
CA GLU A 109 12.06 -8.64 3.60
C GLU A 109 12.41 -8.04 2.23
N MET A 110 11.52 -7.23 1.65
CA MET A 110 11.73 -6.64 0.34
C MET A 110 12.76 -5.53 0.44
N ARG A 111 13.81 -5.64 -0.36
CA ARG A 111 14.87 -4.63 -0.46
C ARG A 111 14.35 -3.35 -1.14
N GLU A 112 14.99 -2.22 -0.86
CA GLU A 112 14.63 -0.92 -1.45
C GLU A 112 14.71 -0.97 -2.98
N GLU A 113 15.75 -1.60 -3.54
CA GLU A 113 15.93 -1.73 -4.99
C GLU A 113 14.79 -2.52 -5.62
N ARG A 114 14.40 -3.63 -4.99
CA ARG A 114 13.29 -4.46 -5.48
C ARG A 114 11.96 -3.72 -5.40
N THR A 115 11.77 -2.89 -4.38
CA THR A 115 10.57 -2.06 -4.25
C THR A 115 10.54 -1.01 -5.37
N TRP A 116 11.67 -0.38 -5.67
CA TRP A 116 11.78 0.56 -6.78
C TRP A 116 11.53 -0.10 -8.14
N GLU A 117 12.11 -1.27 -8.41
CA GLU A 117 11.88 -2.02 -9.65
C GLU A 117 10.38 -2.23 -9.92
N ARG A 118 9.60 -2.57 -8.88
CA ARG A 118 8.14 -2.75 -8.99
C ARG A 118 7.40 -1.45 -9.31
N ILE A 119 7.87 -0.33 -8.79
CA ILE A 119 7.29 0.99 -9.07
C ILE A 119 7.64 1.41 -10.51
N GLU A 120 8.88 1.18 -10.93
CA GLU A 120 9.35 1.47 -12.28
C GLU A 120 8.64 0.61 -13.34
N GLU A 121 8.34 -0.65 -13.04
CA GLU A 121 7.52 -1.54 -13.89
C GLU A 121 6.17 -0.90 -14.28
N LEU A 122 5.60 -0.01 -13.45
CA LEU A 122 4.34 0.69 -13.76
C LEU A 122 4.45 1.64 -14.97
N PHE A 123 5.66 2.04 -15.34
CA PHE A 123 5.93 2.98 -16.43
C PHE A 123 6.42 2.29 -17.71
N LYS A 124 6.64 0.97 -17.68
CA LYS A 124 7.07 0.17 -18.83
C LYS A 124 5.91 -0.37 -19.67
N ASN A 125 4.67 -0.20 -19.19
CA ASN A 125 3.42 -0.58 -19.84
C ASN A 125 2.71 0.63 -20.44
#